data_AF-A0A804K7Q6-F1
#
_entry.id   AF-A0A804K7Q6-F1
#
_cell.length_a   1.000
_cell.length_b   1.000
_cell.length_c   1.000
_cell.angle_alpha   90.00
_cell.angle_beta   90.00
_cell.angle_gamma   90.00
#
_symmetry.space_group_name_H-M   'P 1'
#
loop_
_entity.id
_entity.type
_entity.pdbx_description
1 polymer ?
#
loop_
_entity_poly.entity_id
_entity_poly.type
_entity_poly.pdbx_seq_one_letter_code
_entity_poly.pdbx_strand_id
1 'polypeptide(L)'
;MPFPLGFRVPRSRSPLAIAKRSLKRILHCQQRRLQSLSMSLAVLDDLSADELGTKLKEYSITATDTKNPLSDPYPFNLFQKDTMGGFGEVDLYGRTRKGAARLKQNQLSPYMRPETAQGIFVNFKDLYYYNGNKLLFAAAQIGQAFRNEISPCQGLLRVREFTLVEIERF
;
A
#
# COMPACT_ATOMS: atom_id res chain seq x y z
N MET A 1 52.85 -21.74 -66.47
CA MET A 1 51.86 -22.19 -65.47
C MET A 1 52.58 -22.33 -64.14
N PRO A 2 52.01 -22.07 -62.94
CA PRO A 2 50.77 -21.40 -62.55
C PRO A 2 51.00 -20.19 -61.59
N PHE A 3 49.99 -19.33 -61.37
CA PHE A 3 50.00 -18.28 -60.33
C PHE A 3 49.37 -18.80 -59.03
N PRO A 4 49.87 -18.49 -57.81
CA PRO A 4 49.28 -18.99 -56.58
C PRO A 4 48.13 -18.11 -56.09
N LEU A 5 46.99 -18.78 -55.90
CA LEU A 5 45.95 -18.60 -54.88
C LEU A 5 45.77 -17.19 -54.28
N GLY A 6 44.70 -16.53 -54.70
CA GLY A 6 44.19 -15.31 -54.09
C GLY A 6 43.81 -15.52 -52.62
N PHE A 7 44.56 -14.88 -51.72
CA PHE A 7 44.15 -14.66 -50.34
C PHE A 7 42.91 -13.75 -50.33
N ARG A 8 41.74 -14.35 -50.20
CA ARG A 8 40.50 -13.60 -49.96
C ARG A 8 40.55 -13.06 -48.53
N VAL A 9 40.97 -11.80 -48.38
CA VAL A 9 40.89 -11.09 -47.10
C VAL A 9 39.43 -11.17 -46.62
N PRO A 10 39.16 -11.66 -45.40
CA PRO A 10 37.79 -11.71 -44.89
C PRO A 10 37.28 -10.27 -44.89
N ARG A 11 36.14 -10.01 -45.54
CA ARG A 11 35.48 -8.70 -45.52
C ARG A 11 35.28 -8.33 -44.04
N SER A 12 36.18 -7.50 -43.50
CA SER A 12 36.04 -6.95 -42.17
C SER A 12 34.71 -6.21 -42.17
N ARG A 13 33.81 -6.58 -41.27
CA ARG A 13 32.50 -5.95 -41.20
C ARG A 13 32.74 -4.45 -41.05
N SER A 14 32.13 -3.65 -41.93
CA SER A 14 32.36 -2.20 -41.93
C SER A 14 32.17 -1.64 -40.52
N PRO A 15 32.94 -0.61 -40.11
CA PRO A 15 32.80 0.00 -38.78
C PRO A 15 31.35 0.38 -38.46
N LEU A 16 30.60 0.83 -39.47
CA LEU A 16 29.15 1.07 -39.43
C LEU A 16 28.31 -0.16 -39.05
N ALA A 17 28.64 -1.34 -39.59
CA ALA A 17 27.94 -2.59 -39.27
C ALA A 17 28.23 -3.05 -37.84
N ILE A 18 29.44 -2.81 -37.33
CA ILE A 18 29.81 -3.08 -35.93
C ILE A 18 29.04 -2.14 -35.00
N ALA A 19 29.05 -0.83 -35.28
CA ALA A 19 28.33 0.17 -34.49
C ALA A 19 26.82 -0.12 -34.44
N LYS A 20 26.17 -0.39 -35.58
CA LYS A 20 24.73 -0.75 -35.64
C LYS A 20 24.42 -2.00 -34.80
N ARG A 21 25.30 -3.01 -34.81
CA ARG A 21 25.11 -4.25 -34.05
C ARG A 21 25.26 -4.01 -32.55
N SER A 22 26.24 -3.20 -32.15
CA SER A 22 26.43 -2.79 -30.75
C SER A 22 25.25 -1.98 -30.24
N LEU A 23 24.77 -0.99 -31.00
CA LEU A 23 23.58 -0.19 -30.63
C LEU A 23 22.32 -1.06 -30.50
N LYS A 24 22.09 -2.00 -31.43
CA LYS A 24 20.98 -2.97 -31.31
C LYS A 24 21.08 -3.84 -30.06
N ARG A 25 22.29 -4.27 -29.67
CA ARG A 25 22.50 -5.03 -28.43
C ARG A 25 22.19 -4.20 -27.19
N ILE A 26 22.62 -2.94 -27.16
CA ILE A 26 22.35 -2.01 -26.06
C ILE A 26 20.85 -1.80 -25.92
N LEU A 27 20.16 -1.51 -27.03
CA LEU A 27 18.71 -1.27 -27.04
C LEU A 27 17.93 -2.50 -26.56
N HIS A 28 18.33 -3.69 -26.99
CA HIS A 28 17.73 -4.94 -26.54
C HIS A 28 18.02 -5.25 -25.05
N CYS A 29 19.22 -4.95 -24.57
CA CYS A 29 19.56 -5.07 -23.14
C CYS A 29 18.69 -4.11 -22.30
N GLN A 30 18.49 -2.88 -22.77
CA GLN A 30 17.65 -1.88 -22.12
C GLN A 30 16.18 -2.31 -22.10
N GLN A 31 15.66 -2.89 -23.19
CA GLN A 31 14.32 -3.47 -23.24
C GLN A 31 14.12 -4.60 -22.24
N ARG A 32 15.11 -5.51 -22.09
CA ARG A 32 15.05 -6.56 -21.07
C ARG A 32 14.98 -5.99 -19.65
N ARG A 33 15.76 -4.95 -19.37
CA ARG A 33 15.76 -4.28 -18.06
C ARG A 33 14.42 -3.58 -17.77
N LEU A 34 13.81 -2.98 -18.79
CA LEU A 34 12.48 -2.40 -18.67
C LEU A 34 11.41 -3.47 -18.40
N GLN A 35 11.49 -4.61 -19.09
CA GLN A 35 10.59 -5.74 -18.86
C GLN A 35 10.72 -6.30 -17.44
N SER A 36 11.93 -6.45 -16.92
CA SER A 36 12.12 -6.90 -15.53
C SER A 36 11.55 -5.92 -14.53
N LEU A 37 11.75 -4.60 -14.74
CA LEU A 37 11.19 -3.58 -13.86
C LEU A 37 9.66 -3.55 -13.94
N SER A 38 9.07 -3.66 -15.13
CA SER A 38 7.61 -3.72 -15.27
C SER A 38 7.00 -4.95 -14.60
N MET A 39 7.68 -6.09 -14.65
CA MET A 39 7.26 -7.28 -13.92
C MET A 39 7.35 -7.08 -12.41
N SER A 40 8.43 -6.49 -11.91
CA SER A 40 8.54 -6.16 -10.50
C SER A 40 7.46 -5.18 -10.05
N LEU A 41 7.17 -4.14 -10.85
CA LEU A 41 6.09 -3.18 -10.57
C LEU A 41 4.71 -3.86 -10.49
N ALA A 42 4.45 -4.85 -11.33
CA ALA A 42 3.17 -5.55 -11.35
C ALA A 42 2.92 -6.44 -10.12
N VAL A 43 3.99 -6.86 -9.43
CA VAL A 43 3.91 -7.76 -8.27
C VAL A 43 4.26 -7.03 -6.96
N LEU A 44 4.46 -5.71 -7.00
CA LEU A 44 4.92 -4.93 -5.84
C LEU A 44 4.00 -5.08 -4.61
N ASP A 45 2.69 -5.11 -4.82
CA ASP A 45 1.70 -5.16 -3.73
C ASP A 45 1.67 -6.52 -3.02
N ASP A 46 2.16 -7.58 -3.68
CA ASP A 46 2.19 -8.94 -3.15
C ASP A 46 3.50 -9.29 -2.43
N LEU A 47 4.50 -8.40 -2.48
CA LEU A 47 5.80 -8.64 -1.85
C LEU A 47 5.70 -8.60 -0.33
N SER A 48 6.37 -9.56 0.31
CA SER A 48 6.57 -9.50 1.77
C SER A 48 7.51 -8.34 2.16
N ALA A 49 7.47 -7.95 3.44
CA ALA A 49 8.34 -6.89 3.94
C ALA A 49 9.84 -7.19 3.71
N ASP A 50 10.26 -8.44 3.90
CA ASP A 50 11.66 -8.85 3.72
C ASP A 50 12.10 -8.80 2.24
N GLU A 51 11.25 -9.26 1.33
CA GLU A 51 11.50 -9.19 -0.12
C GLU A 51 11.53 -7.75 -0.60
N LEU A 52 10.61 -6.92 -0.11
CA LEU A 52 10.58 -5.49 -0.41
C LEU A 52 11.86 -4.80 0.10
N GLY A 53 12.30 -5.11 1.32
CA GLY A 53 13.56 -4.61 1.88
C GLY A 53 14.78 -5.02 1.04
N THR A 54 14.79 -6.24 0.53
CA THR A 54 15.85 -6.72 -0.38
C THR A 54 15.83 -5.95 -1.70
N LYS A 55 14.66 -5.72 -2.28
CA LYS A 55 14.49 -4.94 -3.52
C LYS A 55 14.87 -3.48 -3.35
N LEU A 56 14.55 -2.86 -2.21
CA LEU A 56 14.96 -1.49 -1.87
C LEU A 56 16.49 -1.35 -1.87
N LYS A 57 17.20 -2.34 -1.31
CA LYS A 57 18.67 -2.42 -1.31
C LYS A 57 19.23 -2.70 -2.71
N GLU A 58 18.66 -3.66 -3.44
CA GLU A 58 19.05 -4.03 -4.81
C GLU A 58 18.99 -2.82 -5.77
N TYR A 59 17.90 -2.04 -5.70
CA TYR A 59 17.72 -0.86 -6.53
C TYR A 59 18.33 0.42 -5.94
N SER A 60 18.96 0.34 -4.75
CA SER A 60 19.56 1.48 -4.05
C SER A 60 18.59 2.67 -3.91
N ILE A 61 17.35 2.38 -3.51
CA ILE A 61 16.28 3.38 -3.39
C ILE A 61 16.53 4.23 -2.14
N THR A 62 16.49 5.55 -2.29
CA THR A 62 16.63 6.54 -1.22
C THR A 62 15.40 7.43 -1.13
N ALA A 63 15.26 8.14 -0.02
CA ALA A 63 14.20 9.14 0.12
C ALA A 63 14.32 10.20 -0.99
N THR A 64 13.21 10.50 -1.68
CA THR A 64 13.20 11.41 -2.85
C THR A 64 13.73 12.80 -2.51
N ASP A 65 13.37 13.32 -1.34
CA ASP A 65 13.61 14.72 -0.99
C ASP A 65 14.96 14.90 -0.30
N THR A 66 15.27 14.01 0.65
CA THR A 66 16.45 14.13 1.53
C THR A 66 17.63 13.27 1.07
N LYS A 67 17.42 12.34 0.13
CA LYS A 67 18.41 11.33 -0.32
C LYS A 67 18.99 10.46 0.81
N ASN A 68 18.34 10.44 1.96
CA ASN A 68 18.73 9.60 3.09
C ASN A 68 18.44 8.12 2.78
N PRO A 69 19.24 7.20 3.36
CA PRO A 69 18.94 5.77 3.28
C PRO A 69 17.62 5.47 4.00
N LEU A 70 16.84 4.53 3.46
CA LEU A 70 15.58 4.09 4.04
C LEU A 70 15.84 3.01 5.11
N SER A 71 15.04 3.04 6.18
CA SER A 71 14.97 1.94 7.14
C SER A 71 14.33 0.71 6.51
N ASP A 72 14.55 -0.47 7.10
CA ASP A 72 13.85 -1.67 6.67
C ASP A 72 12.32 -1.47 6.78
N PRO A 73 11.54 -1.95 5.80
CA PRO A 73 10.09 -1.79 5.80
C PRO A 73 9.47 -2.58 6.94
N TYR A 74 8.46 -2.00 7.58
CA TYR A 74 7.71 -2.63 8.66
C TYR A 74 6.22 -2.32 8.51
N PRO A 75 5.33 -3.23 8.98
CA PRO A 75 3.90 -3.01 8.91
C PRO A 75 3.48 -1.86 9.83
N PHE A 76 2.70 -0.93 9.29
CA PHE A 76 2.13 0.18 10.04
C PHE A 76 0.60 0.06 10.08
N ASN A 77 0.03 0.19 11.28
CA ASN A 77 -1.40 0.08 11.46
C ASN A 77 -2.10 1.38 11.02
N LEU A 78 -3.02 1.27 10.04
CA LEU A 78 -3.81 2.38 9.53
C LEU A 78 -5.03 2.73 10.40
N PHE A 79 -5.29 2.03 11.49
CA PHE A 79 -6.38 2.40 12.38
C PHE A 79 -6.04 3.66 13.18
N GLN A 80 -6.87 4.68 13.07
CA GLN A 80 -6.74 5.90 13.86
C GLN A 80 -7.14 5.61 15.31
N LYS A 81 -6.19 5.78 16.24
CA LYS A 81 -6.47 5.68 17.68
C LYS A 81 -7.20 6.93 18.15
N ASP A 82 -8.24 6.72 18.93
CA ASP A 82 -8.94 7.77 19.64
C ASP A 82 -8.43 7.86 21.10
N THR A 83 -8.38 9.07 21.63
CA THR A 83 -7.94 9.37 22.99
C THR A 83 -9.13 9.46 23.96
N MET A 84 -10.26 8.80 23.63
CA MET A 84 -11.45 8.71 24.49
C MET A 84 -11.25 8.01 25.86
N GLY A 85 -10.02 7.71 26.26
CA GLY A 85 -9.67 7.30 27.63
C GLY A 85 -9.37 8.46 28.60
N GLY A 86 -9.61 9.72 28.20
CA GLY A 86 -9.29 10.92 28.97
C GLY A 86 -10.48 11.65 29.60
N PHE A 87 -11.71 11.13 29.50
CA PHE A 87 -12.83 11.71 30.26
C PHE A 87 -12.71 11.27 31.71
N GLY A 88 -11.99 12.07 32.52
CA GLY A 88 -12.09 11.95 33.97
C GLY A 88 -13.55 12.08 34.38
N GLU A 89 -14.03 11.17 35.22
CA GLU A 89 -15.36 11.24 35.84
C GLU A 89 -15.56 12.64 36.45
N VAL A 90 -16.38 13.46 35.80
CA VAL A 90 -16.85 14.74 36.33
C VAL A 90 -18.12 14.47 37.12
N ASP A 91 -18.11 14.80 38.40
CA ASP A 91 -19.32 14.70 39.21
C ASP A 91 -20.35 15.78 38.78
N LEU A 92 -21.60 15.63 39.24
CA LEU A 92 -22.71 16.59 39.02
C LEU A 92 -22.43 18.03 39.50
N TYR A 93 -21.28 18.26 40.15
CA TYR A 93 -20.82 19.57 40.62
C TYR A 93 -19.58 20.08 39.88
N GLY A 94 -19.20 19.46 38.75
CA GLY A 94 -18.07 19.89 37.93
C GLY A 94 -16.70 19.68 38.57
N ARG A 95 -16.59 18.89 39.64
CA ARG A 95 -15.30 18.54 40.24
C ARG A 95 -14.76 17.29 39.56
N THR A 96 -13.59 17.46 38.94
CA THR A 96 -12.82 16.34 38.40
C THR A 96 -12.38 15.45 39.57
N ARG A 97 -12.92 14.23 39.67
CA ARG A 97 -12.41 13.26 40.63
C ARG A 97 -11.01 12.85 40.20
N LYS A 98 -9.96 13.42 40.80
CA LYS A 98 -8.55 12.95 40.72
C LYS A 98 -8.37 11.57 41.38
N GLY A 99 -9.21 10.60 41.03
CA GLY A 99 -9.28 9.31 41.71
C GLY A 99 -10.22 8.29 41.10
N ALA A 100 -11.07 8.68 40.15
CA ALA A 100 -11.80 7.69 39.36
C ALA A 100 -10.83 7.08 38.34
N ALA A 101 -10.38 5.87 38.66
CA ALA A 101 -9.98 4.91 37.65
C ALA A 101 -8.80 5.31 36.74
N ARG A 102 -7.60 5.15 37.27
CA ARG A 102 -6.53 4.46 36.53
C ARG A 102 -6.93 2.99 36.29
N LEU A 103 -8.15 2.75 35.79
CA LEU A 103 -8.59 1.45 35.29
C LEU A 103 -7.70 1.21 34.07
N LYS A 104 -6.77 0.26 34.20
CA LYS A 104 -5.87 -0.26 33.16
C LYS A 104 -5.98 0.50 31.83
N GLN A 105 -5.20 1.58 31.70
CA GLN A 105 -5.02 2.34 30.44
C GLN A 105 -4.63 1.46 29.24
N ASN A 106 -4.30 0.19 29.46
CA ASN A 106 -3.90 -0.78 28.45
C ASN A 106 -5.03 -1.56 27.77
N GLN A 107 -6.32 -1.42 28.14
CA GLN A 107 -7.33 -2.38 27.66
C GLN A 107 -8.39 -1.83 26.70
N LEU A 108 -8.66 -0.53 26.66
CA LEU A 108 -9.56 0.06 25.68
C LEU A 108 -8.97 1.36 25.15
N SER A 109 -8.06 1.25 24.17
CA SER A 109 -7.83 2.36 23.23
C SER A 109 -8.84 2.20 22.11
N PRO A 110 -9.97 2.94 22.13
CA PRO A 110 -10.92 2.86 21.03
C PRO A 110 -10.25 3.33 19.73
N TYR A 111 -10.57 2.65 18.64
CA TYR A 111 -10.17 3.06 17.31
C TYR A 111 -11.36 3.71 16.61
N MET A 112 -11.08 4.71 15.80
CA MET A 112 -12.05 5.19 14.83
C MET A 112 -12.26 4.11 13.77
N ARG A 113 -13.51 3.90 13.35
CA ARG A 113 -13.84 2.87 12.34
C ARG A 113 -13.16 3.18 11.00
N PRO A 114 -12.46 2.22 10.37
CA PRO A 114 -11.82 2.41 9.07
C PRO A 114 -12.74 2.13 7.87
N GLU A 115 -13.94 1.63 8.15
CA GLU A 115 -15.02 1.27 7.22
C GLU A 115 -16.37 1.33 7.94
N THR A 116 -17.47 1.20 7.21
CA THR A 116 -18.84 1.22 7.77
C THR A 116 -19.45 -0.18 7.93
N ALA A 117 -18.96 -1.17 7.19
CA ALA A 117 -19.45 -2.55 7.14
C ALA A 117 -19.45 -3.25 8.50
N GLN A 118 -18.45 -3.00 9.35
CA GLN A 118 -18.37 -3.59 10.68
C GLN A 118 -19.65 -3.35 11.51
N GLY A 119 -20.25 -2.16 11.40
CA GLY A 119 -21.50 -1.84 12.10
C GLY A 119 -22.68 -2.69 11.63
N ILE A 120 -22.73 -2.98 10.33
CA ILE A 120 -23.76 -3.82 9.72
C ILE A 120 -23.62 -5.26 10.21
N PHE A 121 -22.41 -5.80 10.25
CA PHE A 121 -22.17 -7.17 10.71
C PHE A 121 -22.46 -7.39 12.19
N VAL A 122 -22.08 -6.44 13.06
CA VAL A 122 -22.40 -6.52 14.50
C VAL A 122 -23.92 -6.57 14.73
N ASN A 123 -24.69 -5.86 13.90
CA ASN A 123 -26.14 -5.77 13.99
C ASN A 123 -26.88 -6.78 13.09
N PHE A 124 -26.19 -7.77 12.53
CA PHE A 124 -26.78 -8.73 11.58
C PHE A 124 -28.02 -9.42 12.14
N LYS A 125 -28.01 -9.81 13.42
CA LYS A 125 -29.14 -10.50 14.07
C LYS A 125 -30.42 -9.65 14.04
N ASP A 126 -30.30 -8.36 14.31
CA ASP A 126 -31.44 -7.45 14.32
C ASP A 126 -31.93 -7.18 12.89
N LEU A 127 -30.99 -6.97 11.95
CA LEU A 127 -31.32 -6.80 10.53
C LEU A 127 -32.04 -8.02 9.94
N TYR A 128 -31.58 -9.22 10.29
CA TYR A 128 -32.21 -10.49 9.88
C TYR A 128 -33.62 -10.63 10.46
N TYR A 129 -33.80 -10.26 11.74
CA TYR A 129 -35.10 -10.24 12.39
C TYR A 129 -36.06 -9.27 11.70
N TYR A 130 -35.61 -8.05 11.38
CA TYR A 130 -36.40 -7.05 10.66
C TYR A 130 -36.78 -7.49 9.24
N ASN A 131 -35.95 -8.31 8.59
CA ASN A 131 -36.28 -8.92 7.30
C ASN A 131 -37.24 -10.14 7.42
N GLY A 132 -37.81 -10.37 8.61
CA GLY A 132 -38.72 -11.49 8.86
C GLY A 132 -38.02 -12.85 8.85
N ASN A 133 -36.74 -12.89 9.24
CA ASN A 133 -35.90 -14.09 9.25
C ASN A 133 -35.82 -14.79 7.89
N LYS A 134 -35.74 -14.01 6.80
CA LYS A 134 -35.54 -14.52 5.45
C LYS A 134 -34.17 -14.09 4.93
N LEU A 135 -33.53 -14.99 4.21
CA LEU A 135 -32.26 -14.71 3.52
C LEU A 135 -32.53 -14.16 2.12
N LEU A 136 -31.49 -13.52 1.57
CA LEU A 136 -31.54 -12.47 0.56
C LEU A 136 -32.13 -11.18 1.12
N PHE A 137 -31.27 -10.42 1.81
CA PHE A 137 -31.51 -9.02 2.13
C PHE A 137 -30.24 -8.20 1.98
N ALA A 138 -30.39 -6.88 1.98
CA ALA A 138 -29.26 -5.97 1.95
C ALA A 138 -29.43 -4.90 3.03
N ALA A 139 -28.31 -4.50 3.62
CA ALA A 139 -28.24 -3.35 4.51
C ALA A 139 -27.20 -2.38 3.96
N ALA A 140 -27.53 -1.09 3.99
CA ALA A 140 -26.65 -0.03 3.50
C ALA A 140 -26.36 0.94 4.63
N GLN A 141 -25.12 1.41 4.70
CA GLN A 141 -24.72 2.44 5.64
C GLN A 141 -23.92 3.53 4.92
N ILE A 142 -24.32 4.77 5.17
CA ILE A 142 -23.59 5.97 4.76
C ILE A 142 -22.94 6.55 6.00
N GLY A 143 -21.63 6.77 5.98
CA GLY A 143 -20.95 7.33 7.12
C GLY A 143 -19.50 7.66 6.88
N GLN A 144 -18.93 8.40 7.81
CA GLN A 144 -17.50 8.71 7.80
C GLN A 144 -16.67 7.49 8.24
N ALA A 145 -15.50 7.34 7.62
CA ALA A 145 -14.48 6.36 7.93
C ALA A 145 -13.12 7.05 8.03
N PHE A 146 -12.24 6.49 8.87
CA PHE A 146 -10.95 7.08 9.19
C PHE A 146 -9.82 6.10 8.93
N ARG A 147 -8.85 6.49 8.11
CA ARG A 147 -7.63 5.73 7.84
C ARG A 147 -6.44 6.61 8.13
N ASN A 148 -5.55 6.16 9.00
CA ASN A 148 -4.31 6.86 9.36
C ASN A 148 -3.28 6.73 8.23
N GLU A 149 -3.60 7.31 7.08
CA GLU A 149 -2.81 7.23 5.85
C GLU A 149 -1.40 7.80 6.08
N ILE A 150 -0.40 7.02 5.70
CA ILE A 150 1.03 7.32 5.91
C ILE A 150 1.42 8.58 5.13
N SER A 151 0.97 8.68 3.88
CA SER A 151 1.25 9.82 3.01
C SER A 151 -0.02 10.23 2.24
N PRO A 152 -0.83 11.16 2.79
CA PRO A 152 -1.99 11.70 2.07
C PRO A 152 -1.50 12.51 0.87
N CYS A 153 -1.88 12.06 -0.31
CA CYS A 153 -1.42 12.60 -1.59
C CYS A 153 -2.57 12.64 -2.59
N GLN A 154 -2.44 13.42 -3.66
CA GLN A 154 -3.40 13.44 -4.77
C GLN A 154 -4.83 13.90 -4.38
N GLY A 155 -4.93 14.87 -3.46
CA GLY A 155 -6.21 15.49 -3.09
C GLY A 155 -7.19 14.48 -2.51
N LEU A 156 -8.35 14.30 -3.15
CA LEU A 156 -9.44 13.44 -2.68
C LEU A 156 -9.17 11.93 -2.80
N LEU A 157 -8.13 11.51 -3.53
CA LEU A 157 -7.85 10.08 -3.77
C LEU A 157 -7.24 9.38 -2.54
N ARG A 158 -6.42 10.08 -1.74
CA ARG A 158 -5.82 9.53 -0.51
C ARG A 158 -5.94 10.53 0.63
N VAL A 159 -7.00 10.36 1.42
CA VAL A 159 -7.34 11.21 2.57
C VAL A 159 -7.47 10.36 3.84
N ARG A 160 -7.34 11.01 5.01
CA ARG A 160 -7.46 10.35 6.31
C ARG A 160 -8.90 10.23 6.82
N GLU A 161 -9.78 11.07 6.31
CA GLU A 161 -11.20 11.11 6.65
C GLU A 161 -11.98 11.22 5.35
N PHE A 162 -12.96 10.35 5.17
CA PHE A 162 -13.80 10.31 3.98
C PHE A 162 -15.15 9.71 4.30
N THR A 163 -16.14 10.02 3.46
CA THR A 163 -17.48 9.44 3.55
C THR A 163 -17.56 8.25 2.62
N LEU A 164 -18.03 7.13 3.16
CA LEU A 164 -18.30 5.89 2.42
C LEU A 164 -19.79 5.61 2.38
N VAL A 165 -20.17 4.91 1.32
CA VAL A 165 -21.47 4.26 1.19
C VAL A 165 -21.16 2.79 0.94
N GLU A 166 -21.46 1.94 1.91
CA GLU A 166 -21.26 0.49 1.80
C GLU A 166 -22.61 -0.21 1.87
N ILE A 167 -22.73 -1.30 1.09
CA ILE A 167 -23.93 -2.12 1.00
C ILE A 167 -23.49 -3.57 1.19
N GLU A 168 -23.99 -4.19 2.26
CA GLU A 168 -23.77 -5.59 2.54
C GLU A 168 -25.00 -6.37 2.11
N ARG A 169 -24.81 -7.34 1.22
CA ARG A 169 -25.86 -8.25 0.75
C ARG A 169 -25.65 -9.62 1.39
N PHE A 170 -26.66 -10.07 2.13
CA PHE A 170 -26.69 -11.31 2.90
C PHE A 170 -27.56 -12.38 2.23
#